data_AF-A0A9E3AZI4-F1
#
_entry.id   AF-A0A9E3AZI4-F1
#
_cell.length_a   1.000
_cell.length_b   1.000
_cell.length_c   1.000
_cell.angle_alpha   90.00
_cell.angle_beta   90.00
_cell.angle_gamma   90.00
#
_symmetry.space_group_name_H-M   'P 1'
#
loop_
_entity.id
_entity.type
_entity.pdbx_description
1 polymer ?
#
loop_
_entity_poly.entity_id
_entity_poly.type
_entity_poly.pdbx_seq_one_letter_code
_entity_poly.pdbx_strand_id
1 'polypeptide(L)'
;MSKLKVDVLVESPLWKKPDYAIRVLMRAAEAVSVSPKTGRAIGPGDEICIVLLDDAQIAALNLKWRGKDAPTNVLSFPASPGPALRASR
;
A
#
# COMPACT_ATOMS: atom_id res chain seq x y z
N MET A 1 -19.17 5.91 -0.85
CA MET A 1 -18.34 5.17 0.13
C MET A 1 -17.48 4.18 -0.64
N SER A 2 -16.16 4.35 -0.62
CA SER A 2 -15.19 3.45 -1.27
C SER A 2 -15.35 2.03 -0.73
N LYS A 3 -15.30 1.03 -1.62
CA LYS A 3 -15.29 -0.40 -1.24
C LYS A 3 -13.91 -0.89 -0.78
N LEU A 4 -12.86 -0.11 -1.08
CA LEU A 4 -11.47 -0.37 -0.73
C LEU A 4 -11.15 0.18 0.67
N LYS A 5 -10.63 -0.66 1.55
CA LYS A 5 -10.05 -0.23 2.82
C LYS A 5 -8.60 0.21 2.59
N VAL A 6 -8.23 1.33 3.20
CA VAL A 6 -6.93 1.96 2.99
C VAL A 6 -6.33 2.31 4.34
N ASP A 7 -5.16 1.75 4.62
CA ASP A 7 -4.36 2.09 5.80
C ASP A 7 -3.09 2.80 5.34
N VAL A 8 -2.75 3.91 6.01
CA VAL A 8 -1.53 4.68 5.73
C VAL A 8 -0.74 4.87 7.02
N LEU A 9 0.52 4.41 7.03
CA LEU A 9 1.46 4.61 8.13
C LEU A 9 2.57 5.55 7.70
N VAL A 10 3.05 6.36 8.65
CA VAL A 10 4.20 7.25 8.45
C VAL A 10 5.27 6.84 9.46
N GLU A 11 6.35 6.26 8.95
CA GLU A 11 7.43 5.65 9.75
C GLU A 11 8.74 6.46 9.66
N SER A 12 8.73 7.57 8.93
CA SER A 12 9.87 8.49 8.87
C SER A 12 9.45 9.95 9.13
N PRO A 13 10.18 10.67 10.02
CA PRO A 13 9.94 12.08 10.29
C PRO A 13 10.33 13.01 9.14
N LEU A 14 11.00 12.49 8.09
CA LEU A 14 11.39 13.29 6.92
C LEU A 14 10.20 13.76 6.07
N TRP A 15 9.03 13.15 6.25
CA TRP A 15 7.77 13.58 5.65
C TRP A 15 7.26 14.87 6.30
N LYS A 16 7.70 16.03 5.81
CA LYS A 16 7.37 17.36 6.36
C LYS A 16 5.87 17.70 6.45
N LYS A 17 5.01 17.03 5.68
CA LYS A 17 3.55 17.24 5.63
C LYS A 17 2.82 15.90 5.55
N PRO A 18 2.86 15.07 6.61
CA PRO A 18 2.32 13.71 6.55
C PRO A 18 0.81 13.72 6.27
N ASP A 19 0.06 14.66 6.86
CA ASP A 19 -1.39 14.78 6.61
C ASP A 19 -1.72 15.07 5.14
N TYR A 20 -0.89 15.86 4.47
CA TYR A 20 -1.08 16.14 3.04
C TYR A 20 -0.82 14.89 2.22
N ALA A 21 0.26 14.16 2.51
CA ALA A 21 0.57 12.90 1.84
C ALA A 21 -0.57 11.88 2.04
N ILE A 22 -1.05 11.71 3.27
CA ILE A 22 -2.19 10.84 3.60
C ILE A 22 -3.43 11.25 2.79
N ARG A 23 -3.79 12.53 2.75
CA ARG A 23 -4.95 13.00 1.94
C ARG A 23 -4.80 12.69 0.46
N VAL A 24 -3.61 12.85 -0.11
CA VAL A 24 -3.34 12.52 -1.52
C VAL A 24 -3.51 11.02 -1.76
N LEU A 25 -2.96 10.18 -0.89
CA LEU A 25 -3.07 8.72 -0.99
C LEU A 25 -4.52 8.25 -0.85
N MET A 26 -5.27 8.80 0.09
CA MET A 26 -6.69 8.47 0.27
C MET A 26 -7.52 8.82 -0.97
N ARG A 27 -7.30 10.01 -1.56
CA ARG A 27 -7.96 10.42 -2.81
C ARG A 27 -7.58 9.52 -3.99
N ALA A 28 -6.31 9.14 -4.09
CA ALA A 28 -5.85 8.24 -5.13
C ALA A 28 -6.49 6.85 -5.00
N ALA A 29 -6.56 6.31 -3.78
CA ALA A 29 -7.20 5.03 -3.51
C ALA A 29 -8.70 5.06 -3.82
N GLU A 30 -9.40 6.14 -3.47
CA GLU A 30 -10.81 6.33 -3.85
C GLU A 30 -10.98 6.38 -5.38
N ALA A 31 -10.16 7.14 -6.09
CA ALA A 31 -10.21 7.22 -7.56
C ALA A 31 -9.95 5.85 -8.22
N VAL A 32 -9.01 5.07 -7.66
CA VAL A 32 -8.72 3.70 -8.12
C VAL A 32 -9.90 2.76 -7.84
N SER A 33 -10.57 2.89 -6.68
CA SER A 33 -11.68 2.01 -6.28
C SER A 33 -12.87 2.00 -7.25
N VAL A 34 -13.05 3.08 -8.03
CA VAL A 34 -14.11 3.23 -9.04
C VAL A 34 -13.59 3.18 -10.48
N SER A 35 -12.27 3.07 -10.66
CA SER A 35 -11.65 3.13 -11.98
C SER A 35 -11.84 1.80 -12.73
N PRO A 36 -12.36 1.82 -13.98
CA PRO A 36 -12.47 0.61 -14.80
C PRO A 36 -11.11 0.11 -15.32
N LYS A 37 -10.02 0.86 -15.10
CA LYS A 37 -8.67 0.55 -15.59
C LYS A 37 -7.87 -0.41 -14.67
N THR A 38 -8.47 -0.83 -13.56
CA THR A 38 -7.81 -1.62 -12.50
C THR A 38 -7.57 -3.09 -12.85
N GLY A 39 -8.01 -3.56 -14.02
CA GLY A 39 -7.82 -4.94 -14.48
C GLY A 39 -8.68 -5.98 -13.75
N ARG A 40 -9.24 -5.64 -12.58
CA ARG A 40 -10.32 -6.37 -11.90
C ARG A 40 -11.22 -5.42 -11.12
N ALA A 41 -12.45 -5.83 -10.84
CA ALA A 41 -13.30 -5.09 -9.92
C ALA A 41 -12.71 -5.06 -8.50
N ILE A 42 -12.75 -3.88 -7.87
CA ILE A 42 -12.43 -3.70 -6.45
C ILE A 42 -13.74 -3.85 -5.67
N GLY A 43 -13.75 -4.84 -4.78
CA GLY A 43 -14.91 -5.28 -4.03
C GLY A 43 -14.82 -5.00 -2.53
N PRO A 44 -15.93 -5.20 -1.81
CA PRO A 44 -15.92 -5.17 -0.35
C PRO A 44 -14.95 -6.24 0.19
N GLY A 45 -13.97 -5.83 0.98
CA GLY A 45 -12.93 -6.71 1.54
C GLY A 45 -11.56 -6.61 0.85
N ASP A 46 -11.45 -5.84 -0.24
CA ASP A 46 -10.14 -5.45 -0.76
C ASP A 46 -9.51 -4.41 0.18
N GLU A 47 -8.22 -4.60 0.45
CA GLU A 47 -7.45 -3.72 1.33
C GLU A 47 -6.11 -3.35 0.69
N ILE A 48 -5.62 -2.15 1.00
CA ILE A 48 -4.26 -1.71 0.69
C ILE A 48 -3.65 -1.00 1.90
N CYS A 49 -2.39 -1.33 2.20
CA CYS A 49 -1.60 -0.65 3.21
C CYS A 49 -0.42 0.07 2.54
N ILE A 50 -0.22 1.33 2.89
CA ILE A 50 0.84 2.19 2.35
C ILE A 50 1.68 2.69 3.51
N VAL A 51 2.98 2.44 3.47
CA VAL A 51 3.93 2.90 4.49
C VAL A 51 4.85 3.95 3.88
N LEU A 52 4.88 5.13 4.48
CA LEU A 52 5.77 6.22 4.10
C LEU A 52 7.07 6.12 4.88
N LEU A 53 8.14 5.78 4.16
CA LEU A 53 9.49 5.52 4.67
C LEU A 53 10.48 6.56 4.16
N ASP A 54 11.70 6.53 4.69
CA ASP A 54 12.87 7.18 4.09
C ASP A 54 13.73 6.21 3.27
N ASP A 55 14.77 6.77 2.64
CA ASP A 55 15.70 6.06 1.76
C ASP A 55 16.44 4.93 2.47
N ALA A 56 16.82 5.11 3.74
CA ALA A 56 17.54 4.09 4.50
C ALA A 56 16.62 2.90 4.81
N GLN A 57 15.40 3.18 5.26
CA GLN A 57 14.40 2.16 5.54
C GLN A 57 13.98 1.39 4.28
N ILE A 58 13.72 2.09 3.15
CA ILE A 58 13.32 1.42 1.90
C ILE A 58 14.49 0.68 1.24
N ALA A 59 15.73 1.15 1.38
CA ALA A 59 16.92 0.42 0.92
C ALA A 59 17.08 -0.91 1.68
N ALA A 60 16.90 -0.91 3.00
CA ALA A 60 16.94 -2.13 3.81
C ALA A 60 15.85 -3.14 3.39
N LEU A 61 14.64 -2.65 3.07
CA LEU A 61 13.58 -3.51 2.54
C LEU A 61 13.89 -4.00 1.11
N ASN A 62 14.45 -3.16 0.26
CA ASN A 62 14.81 -3.53 -1.11
C ASN A 62 15.92 -4.59 -1.12
N LEU A 63 16.90 -4.48 -0.22
CA LEU A 63 17.91 -5.52 -0.01
C LEU A 63 17.26 -6.81 0.48
N LYS A 64 16.43 -6.73 1.52
CA LYS A 64 15.77 -7.91 2.11
C LYS A 64 14.90 -8.68 1.10
N TRP A 65 14.12 -7.98 0.29
CA TRP A 65 13.09 -8.61 -0.55
C TRP A 65 13.46 -8.76 -2.03
N ARG A 66 14.38 -7.93 -2.53
CA ARG A 66 14.83 -7.96 -3.94
C ARG A 66 16.33 -8.20 -4.09
N GLY A 67 17.09 -8.30 -3.00
CA GLY A 67 18.55 -8.48 -3.04
C GLY A 67 19.31 -7.24 -3.54
N LYS A 68 18.67 -6.06 -3.53
CA LYS A 68 19.24 -4.82 -4.06
C LYS A 68 19.56 -3.85 -2.94
N ASP A 69 20.85 -3.64 -2.69
CA ASP A 69 21.37 -2.70 -1.68
C ASP A 69 21.35 -1.25 -2.20
N ALA A 70 20.16 -0.72 -2.44
CA ALA A 70 19.94 0.65 -2.88
C ALA A 70 18.50 1.07 -2.57
N PRO A 71 18.23 2.37 -2.33
CA PRO A 71 16.87 2.85 -2.20
C PRO A 71 16.09 2.68 -3.51
N THR A 72 14.76 2.65 -3.41
CA THR A 72 13.85 2.66 -4.55
C THR A 72 12.66 3.54 -4.23
N ASN A 73 12.06 4.17 -5.24
CA ASN A 73 10.92 5.08 -5.01
C ASN A 73 9.71 4.35 -4.43
N VAL A 74 9.46 3.12 -4.89
CA VAL A 74 8.31 2.31 -4.46
C VAL A 74 8.69 0.84 -4.41
N LEU A 75 8.34 0.19 -3.30
CA LEU A 75 8.41 -1.25 -3.11
C LEU A 75 7.00 -1.77 -2.83
N SER A 76 6.42 -2.49 -3.77
CA SER A 76 5.09 -3.10 -3.63
C SER A 76 5.21 -4.60 -3.37
N PHE A 77 4.34 -5.09 -2.49
CA PHE A 77 4.18 -6.50 -2.20
C PHE A 77 2.81 -6.95 -2.71
N PRO A 78 2.71 -8.09 -3.39
CA PRO A 78 1.40 -8.66 -3.66
C PRO A 78 0.73 -8.95 -2.32
N ALA A 79 -0.59 -8.73 -2.23
CA ALA A 79 -1.34 -9.28 -1.13
C ALA A 79 -1.08 -10.80 -1.15
N SER A 80 -0.57 -11.35 -0.05
CA SER A 80 -0.53 -12.80 0.10
C SER A 80 -1.94 -13.30 -0.20
N PRO A 81 -2.14 -14.37 -0.99
CA PRO A 81 -3.43 -15.02 -1.00
C PRO A 81 -3.70 -15.37 0.47
N GLY A 82 -4.58 -14.61 1.10
CA GLY A 82 -5.03 -14.93 2.45
C GLY A 82 -5.49 -16.38 2.44
N PRO A 83 -5.45 -17.09 3.58
CA PRO A 83 -6.08 -18.40 3.63
C PRO A 83 -7.48 -18.23 3.05
N ALA A 84 -7.77 -18.90 1.93
CA ALA A 84 -9.13 -19.04 1.44
C ALA A 84 -9.89 -19.46 2.69
N LEU A 85 -10.80 -18.61 3.15
CA LEU A 85 -11.51 -18.78 4.41
C LEU A 85 -12.05 -20.21 4.37
N ARG A 86 -11.37 -21.17 5.01
CA ARG A 86 -11.91 -22.50 5.20
C ARG A 86 -13.05 -22.21 6.13
N ALA A 87 -14.25 -22.14 5.57
CA ALA A 87 -15.47 -22.20 6.33
C ALA A 87 -15.38 -23.51 7.11
N SER A 88 -14.96 -23.42 8.36
CA SER A 88 -15.08 -24.48 9.33
C SER A 88 -16.58 -24.79 9.43
N ARG A 89 -16.98 -25.88 8.79
CA ARG A 89 -18.13 -26.67 9.21
C ARG A 89 -17.58 -27.93 9.85
#